data_AF-A0A699IUL5-F1
#
_entry.id   AF-A0A699IUL5-F1
#
_cell.length_a   1.000
_cell.length_b   1.000
_cell.length_c   1.000
_cell.angle_alpha   90.00
_cell.angle_beta   90.00
_cell.angle_gamma   90.00
#
_symmetry.space_group_name_H-M   'P 1'
#
loop_
_entity.id
_entity.type
_entity.pdbx_description
1 polymer ?
#
loop_
_entity_poly.entity_id
_entity_poly.type
_entity_poly.pdbx_seq_one_letter_code
_entity_poly.pdbx_strand_id
1 'polypeptide(L)'
;MILESIENGPLIWPTIEDNGVTRPRKYSELTLAKAIQADCDVKAPNIILQGLPPEVYELVRNHRIAKELWERIQLLMQGTSLMK
;
A
#
# COMPACT_ATOMS: atom_id res chain seq x y z
N MET A 1 -0.57 -7.37 -3.39
CA MET A 1 -1.43 -7.82 -2.26
C MET A 1 -1.46 -6.71 -1.21
N ILE A 2 -2.52 -6.51 -0.39
CA ILE A 2 -2.59 -5.36 0.55
C ILE A 2 -1.36 -5.28 1.47
N LEU A 3 -0.85 -6.42 1.94
CA LEU A 3 0.36 -6.49 2.76
C LEU A 3 1.61 -6.00 2.01
N GLU A 4 1.76 -6.32 0.73
CA GLU A 4 2.86 -5.79 -0.10
C GLU A 4 2.73 -4.28 -0.30
N SER A 5 1.51 -3.72 -0.40
CA SER A 5 1.28 -2.26 -0.41
C SER A 5 1.71 -1.61 0.91
N ILE A 6 1.45 -2.26 2.04
CA ILE A 6 1.82 -1.75 3.37
C ILE A 6 3.33 -1.81 3.57
N GLU A 7 4.01 -2.81 2.99
CA GLU A 7 5.46 -2.99 3.15
C GLU A 7 6.28 -2.12 2.18
N ASN A 8 5.88 -2.08 0.91
CA ASN A 8 6.61 -1.41 -0.17
C ASN A 8 6.09 -0.01 -0.49
N GLY A 9 4.90 0.33 0.00
CA GLY A 9 4.24 1.60 -0.24
C GLY A 9 3.35 1.63 -1.47
N PRO A 10 2.68 2.79 -1.68
CA PRO A 10 1.83 3.00 -2.84
C PRO A 10 2.63 2.79 -4.12
N LEU A 11 1.98 2.28 -5.16
CA LEU A 11 2.59 2.13 -6.47
C LEU A 11 3.11 3.49 -6.96
N ILE A 12 4.43 3.56 -7.14
CA ILE A 12 5.04 4.65 -7.91
C ILE A 12 4.64 4.44 -9.36
N TRP A 13 3.85 5.37 -9.89
CA TRP A 13 3.30 5.24 -11.23
C TRP A 13 4.44 5.23 -12.27
N PRO A 14 4.61 4.14 -13.05
CA PRO A 14 5.73 4.04 -13.97
C PRO A 14 5.57 4.97 -15.17
N THR A 15 6.70 5.45 -15.69
CA THR A 15 6.76 6.23 -16.93
C THR A 15 7.26 5.37 -18.10
N ILE A 16 7.01 5.87 -19.31
CA ILE A 16 7.51 5.32 -20.56
C ILE A 16 7.89 6.48 -21.48
N GLU A 17 8.90 6.29 -22.31
CA GLU A 17 9.24 7.21 -23.39
C GLU A 17 8.43 6.82 -24.64
N ASP A 18 7.67 7.77 -25.16
CA ASP A 18 6.83 7.62 -26.34
C ASP A 18 7.17 8.76 -27.30
N ASN A 19 7.84 8.43 -28.41
CA ASN A 19 8.32 9.39 -29.40
C ASN A 19 9.17 10.53 -28.82
N GLY A 20 10.10 10.22 -27.91
CA GLY A 20 10.98 11.22 -27.29
C GLY A 20 10.34 12.01 -26.14
N VAL A 21 9.08 11.70 -25.79
CA VAL A 21 8.37 12.33 -24.66
C VAL A 21 8.22 11.32 -23.54
N THR A 22 8.66 11.66 -22.33
CA THR A 22 8.39 10.85 -21.14
C THR A 22 6.96 11.12 -20.66
N ARG A 23 6.12 10.08 -20.63
CA ARG A 23 4.75 10.15 -20.10
C ARG A 23 4.48 9.04 -19.07
N PRO A 24 3.54 9.23 -18.14
CA PRO A 24 3.00 8.14 -17.33
C PRO A 24 2.44 7.02 -18.22
N ARG A 25 2.64 5.76 -17.81
CA ARG A 25 1.99 4.62 -18.47
C ARG A 25 0.48 4.69 -18.31
N LYS A 26 -0.27 4.19 -19.28
CA LYS A 26 -1.70 3.89 -19.11
C LYS A 26 -1.84 2.62 -18.26
N TYR A 27 -2.98 2.44 -17.62
CA TYR A 27 -3.28 1.24 -16.85
C TYR A 27 -3.11 -0.05 -17.69
N SER A 28 -3.56 -0.02 -18.95
CA SER A 28 -3.40 -1.13 -19.91
C SER A 28 -1.95 -1.46 -20.29
N GLU A 29 -1.01 -0.54 -20.01
CA GLU A 29 0.43 -0.70 -20.28
C GLU A 29 1.19 -1.18 -19.03
N LEU A 30 0.50 -1.41 -17.91
CA LEU A 30 1.07 -1.95 -16.68
C LEU A 30 1.28 -3.46 -16.79
N THR A 31 2.30 -3.97 -16.11
CA THR A 31 2.43 -5.41 -15.89
C THR A 31 1.31 -5.88 -14.96
N LEU A 32 0.97 -7.17 -15.02
CA LEU A 32 -0.07 -7.76 -14.18
C LEU A 32 0.16 -7.46 -12.68
N ALA A 33 1.40 -7.57 -12.21
CA ALA A 33 1.75 -7.25 -10.82
C ALA A 33 1.49 -5.77 -10.46
N LYS A 34 1.83 -4.82 -11.34
CA LYS A 34 1.58 -3.39 -11.10
C LYS A 34 0.11 -3.02 -11.20
N ALA A 35 -0.64 -3.65 -12.10
CA ALA A 35 -2.09 -3.49 -12.20
C ALA A 35 -2.78 -3.99 -10.91
N ILE A 36 -2.39 -5.17 -10.41
CA ILE A 36 -2.87 -5.71 -9.13
C ILE A 36 -2.52 -4.76 -7.98
N GLN A 37 -1.30 -4.21 -7.97
CA GLN A 37 -0.88 -3.24 -6.94
C GLN A 37 -1.72 -1.96 -6.98
N ALA A 38 -1.91 -1.37 -8.17
CA ALA A 38 -2.75 -0.18 -8.34
C ALA A 38 -4.20 -0.44 -7.89
N ASP A 39 -4.76 -1.61 -8.23
CA ASP A 39 -6.09 -2.01 -7.78
C ASP A 39 -6.16 -2.17 -6.26
N CYS A 40 -5.13 -2.77 -5.65
CA CYS A 40 -5.03 -2.89 -4.20
C CYS A 40 -4.95 -1.51 -3.55
N ASP A 41 -4.15 -0.59 -4.07
CA ASP A 41 -3.99 0.76 -3.50
C ASP A 41 -5.30 1.58 -3.57
N VAL A 42 -6.16 1.32 -4.56
CA VAL A 42 -7.50 1.92 -4.67
C VAL A 42 -8.54 1.20 -3.80
N LYS A 43 -8.46 -0.14 -3.69
CA LYS A 43 -9.45 -0.96 -2.95
C LYS A 43 -9.17 -1.04 -1.45
N ALA A 44 -7.90 -1.00 -1.03
CA ALA A 44 -7.50 -1.12 0.36
C ALA A 44 -8.13 -0.03 1.24
N PRO A 45 -8.13 1.27 0.85
CA PRO A 45 -8.84 2.30 1.59
C PRO A 45 -10.34 1.97 1.71
N ASN A 46 -10.99 1.55 0.63
CA ASN A 46 -12.44 1.30 0.62
C ASN A 46 -12.88 0.09 1.47
N ILE A 47 -12.03 -0.93 1.62
CA ILE A 47 -12.30 -2.09 2.47
C ILE A 47 -12.03 -1.75 3.94
N ILE A 48 -10.95 -1.04 4.21
CA ILE A 48 -10.56 -0.57 5.55
C ILE A 48 -11.61 0.43 6.09
N LEU A 49 -12.11 1.32 5.23
CA LEU A 49 -13.11 2.34 5.54
C LEU A 49 -14.50 1.79 5.91
N GLN A 50 -14.88 0.62 5.40
CA GLN A 50 -16.21 0.05 5.68
C GLN A 50 -16.34 -0.51 7.10
N GLY A 51 -15.23 -0.76 7.79
CA GLY A 51 -15.22 -1.32 9.14
C GLY A 51 -14.56 -0.46 10.21
N LEU A 52 -13.90 0.65 9.84
CA LEU A 52 -13.12 1.45 10.79
C LEU A 52 -13.71 2.86 11.00
N PRO A 53 -13.64 3.38 12.24
CA PRO A 53 -13.89 4.79 12.52
C PRO A 53 -12.94 5.70 11.70
N PRO A 54 -13.40 6.90 11.30
CA PRO A 54 -12.62 7.86 10.50
C PRO A 54 -11.25 8.20 11.09
N GLU A 55 -11.12 8.20 12.42
CA GLU A 55 -9.90 8.51 13.16
C GLU A 55 -8.83 7.43 12.96
N VAL A 56 -9.25 6.16 12.95
CA VAL A 56 -8.37 5.01 12.68
C VAL A 56 -7.98 4.98 11.20
N TYR A 57 -8.88 5.41 10.32
CA TYR A 57 -8.60 5.53 8.90
C TYR A 57 -7.51 6.55 8.59
N GLU A 58 -7.53 7.74 9.20
CA GLU A 58 -6.47 8.73 8.98
C GLU A 58 -5.10 8.19 9.40
N LEU A 59 -5.08 7.41 10.49
CA LEU A 59 -3.88 6.75 11.00
C LEU A 59 -3.35 5.69 10.02
N VAL A 60 -4.24 4.85 9.46
CA VAL A 60 -3.88 3.77 8.51
C VAL A 60 -3.59 4.29 7.11
N ARG A 61 -4.17 5.42 6.70
CA ARG A 61 -3.88 6.04 5.39
C ARG A 61 -2.43 6.52 5.29
N ASN A 62 -1.80 6.83 6.43
CA ASN A 62 -0.39 7.16 6.45
C ASN A 62 0.43 5.87 6.27
N HIS A 63 1.00 5.66 5.09
CA HIS A 63 1.80 4.46 4.76
C HIS A 63 2.89 4.18 5.80
N ARG A 64 3.55 5.22 6.35
CA ARG A 64 4.57 5.05 7.38
C ARG A 64 3.98 4.48 8.67
N ILE A 65 2.84 5.01 9.12
CA ILE A 65 2.19 4.54 10.35
C ILE A 65 1.61 3.13 10.14
N ALA A 66 1.02 2.86 8.97
CA ALA A 66 0.53 1.53 8.62
C ALA A 66 1.66 0.48 8.63
N LYS A 67 2.84 0.84 8.10
CA LYS A 67 4.02 -0.01 8.11
C LYS A 67 4.54 -0.25 9.53
N GLU A 68 4.71 0.81 10.33
CA GLU A 68 5.14 0.69 11.74
C GLU A 68 4.16 -0.16 12.57
N LEU A 69 2.84 -0.03 12.32
CA LEU A 69 1.82 -0.84 12.98
C LEU A 69 1.91 -2.32 12.57
N TRP A 70 2.09 -2.60 11.28
CA TRP A 70 2.25 -3.95 10.76
C TRP A 70 3.49 -4.63 11.35
N GLU A 71 4.63 -3.94 11.38
CA GLU A 71 5.88 -4.44 11.99
C GLU A 71 5.68 -4.79 13.48
N ARG A 72 4.96 -3.96 14.25
CA ARG A 72 4.61 -4.24 15.66
C ARG A 72 3.71 -5.45 15.82
N ILE A 73 2.71 -5.62 14.95
CA ILE A 73 1.84 -6.82 14.95
C ILE A 73 2.66 -8.06 14.65
N GLN A 74 3.60 -8.00 13.69
CA GLN A 74 4.48 -9.12 13.40
C GLN A 74 5.35 -9.49 14.61
N LEU A 75 5.90 -8.51 15.33
CA LEU A 75 6.67 -8.75 16.56
C LEU A 75 5.82 -9.43 17.66
N LEU A 76 4.56 -9.02 17.80
CA LEU A 76 3.61 -9.64 18.74
C LEU A 76 3.29 -11.09 18.35
N MET A 77 3.08 -11.35 17.05
CA MET A 77 2.79 -12.70 16.54
C MET A 77 3.98 -13.65 16.67
N GLN A 78 5.21 -13.14 16.60
CA GLN A 78 6.44 -13.91 16.78
C GLN A 78 6.73 -14.26 18.25
N GLY A 79 5.88 -13.84 19.19
CA GLY A 79 6.01 -14.20 20.62
C GLY A 79 7.14 -13.49 21.34
N THR A 80 7.65 -12.39 20.79
CA THR A 80 8.66 -11.57 21.48
C THR A 80 7.99 -10.70 22.53
N SER A 81 8.40 -10.87 23.79
CA SER A 81 7.99 -10.02 24.91
C SER A 81 8.41 -8.57 24.61
N LEU A 82 7.42 -7.71 24.35
CA LEU A 82 7.57 -6.25 24.37
C LEU A 82 7.83 -5.83 25.83
N MET A 83 9.05 -6.04 26.30
CA MET A 83 9.54 -5.52 27.57
C MET A 83 10.85 -4.76 27.35
N LYS A 84 10.74 -3.46 27.06
CA LYS A 84 11.35 -2.38 27.85
C LYS A 84 10.89 -1.01 27.35
#